data_AF-D5G5F2-F1
#
_entry.id   AF-D5G5F2-F1
#
_cell.length_a   1.000
_cell.length_b   1.000
_cell.length_c   1.000
_cell.angle_alpha   90.00
_cell.angle_beta   90.00
_cell.angle_gamma   90.00
#
_symmetry.space_group_name_H-M   'P 1'
#
loop_
_entity.id
_entity.type
_entity.pdbx_description
1 polymer ?
#
loop_
_entity_poly.entity_id
_entity_poly.type
_entity_poly.pdbx_seq_one_letter_code
_entity_poly.pdbx_strand_id
1 'polypeptide(L)'
;MPYYAKLFEMVFGAADLIRQLSWGTTLIFHPSSPSLNSTQRHPQILPIAKAALESSYRPPTMSLVSGEKSNFQFILRLLNTNVDGKQKVMYALTKIKGVGRRYSNLVCKKADVDLNKRAGELTTEELERIVTIIQNPTQYKIPTWFLNRQRDIIDGKDSQILANSLDNKLREDLERLKKIRAHRGLRHYWGLRVRGQHSKTTGRRGRTVGVSKKKG
;
A
#
# COMPACT_ATOMS: atom_id res chain seq x y z
N MET A 1 -40.05 -4.89 -26.09
CA MET A 1 -39.07 -5.67 -25.30
C MET A 1 -38.47 -6.78 -26.17
N PRO A 2 -37.44 -6.50 -26.97
CA PRO A 2 -36.72 -7.53 -27.72
C PRO A 2 -35.20 -7.46 -27.47
N TYR A 3 -34.43 -8.40 -28.03
CA TYR A 3 -32.96 -8.36 -28.17
C TYR A 3 -32.10 -8.82 -26.98
N TYR A 4 -32.14 -10.10 -26.68
CA TYR A 4 -30.92 -10.83 -26.32
C TYR A 4 -31.00 -12.21 -27.01
N ALA A 5 -29.90 -12.63 -27.64
CA ALA A 5 -29.74 -13.83 -28.48
C ALA A 5 -30.10 -13.69 -29.98
N LYS A 6 -29.32 -12.88 -30.73
CA LYS A 6 -29.01 -13.07 -32.17
C LYS A 6 -28.03 -12.00 -32.67
N LEU A 7 -26.77 -12.09 -32.26
CA LEU A 7 -25.64 -11.35 -32.90
C LEU A 7 -24.29 -12.02 -32.60
N PHE A 8 -24.33 -13.34 -32.48
CA PHE A 8 -23.19 -14.24 -32.51
C PHE A 8 -23.45 -15.10 -33.75
N GLU A 9 -22.55 -15.09 -34.73
CA GLU A 9 -22.58 -15.95 -35.93
C GLU A 9 -23.54 -15.56 -37.08
N MET A 10 -23.22 -14.47 -37.79
CA MET A 10 -23.50 -14.21 -39.23
C MET A 10 -22.90 -12.83 -39.47
N VAL A 11 -21.62 -12.68 -39.84
CA VAL A 11 -21.19 -12.75 -41.24
C VAL A 11 -19.71 -13.13 -41.26
N PHE A 12 -19.46 -14.31 -41.83
CA PHE A 12 -18.21 -14.72 -42.44
C PHE A 12 -17.58 -13.62 -43.31
N GLY A 13 -16.27 -13.48 -43.28
CA GLY A 13 -15.53 -12.83 -44.38
C GLY A 13 -14.05 -12.62 -44.12
N ALA A 14 -13.22 -13.42 -44.80
CA ALA A 14 -11.75 -13.41 -44.88
C ALA A 14 -11.02 -14.03 -43.67
N ALA A 15 -10.72 -15.34 -43.74
CA ALA A 15 -9.55 -15.93 -44.43
C ALA A 15 -8.33 -15.94 -43.48
N ASP A 16 -8.00 -17.07 -42.87
CA ASP A 16 -7.24 -18.21 -43.44
C ASP A 16 -5.79 -18.15 -42.97
N LEU A 17 -5.20 -19.34 -42.81
CA LEU A 17 -3.81 -19.62 -42.45
C LEU A 17 -3.42 -19.54 -40.96
N ILE A 18 -3.74 -20.62 -40.23
CA ILE A 18 -2.77 -21.71 -39.92
C ILE A 18 -3.30 -22.51 -38.72
N ARG A 19 -3.77 -23.72 -38.99
CA ARG A 19 -4.05 -24.77 -38.01
C ARG A 19 -3.51 -26.08 -38.57
N GLN A 20 -3.14 -27.00 -37.66
CA GLN A 20 -2.67 -28.39 -37.85
C GLN A 20 -1.13 -28.49 -37.88
N LEU A 21 -0.48 -29.32 -37.07
CA LEU A 21 -0.74 -30.72 -36.66
C LEU A 21 -0.39 -30.88 -35.15
N SER A 22 -1.20 -31.42 -34.23
CA SER A 22 -1.79 -32.76 -34.02
C SER A 22 -0.82 -33.90 -33.68
N TRP A 23 -1.26 -34.74 -32.72
CA TRP A 23 -0.71 -36.02 -32.19
C TRP A 23 0.50 -35.84 -31.26
N GLY A 24 0.54 -36.26 -29.99
CA GLY A 24 -0.06 -37.42 -29.31
C GLY A 24 1.11 -38.32 -28.84
N THR A 25 1.14 -38.71 -27.56
CA THR A 25 1.68 -39.97 -26.98
C THR A 25 2.17 -39.76 -25.53
N THR A 26 1.54 -40.51 -24.62
CA THR A 26 1.94 -40.73 -23.23
C THR A 26 3.07 -41.75 -23.17
N LEU A 27 4.19 -41.46 -22.52
CA LEU A 27 5.14 -42.48 -22.06
C LEU A 27 5.69 -42.13 -20.67
N ILE A 28 5.50 -43.08 -19.75
CA ILE A 28 6.09 -43.19 -18.43
C ILE A 28 7.52 -43.72 -18.60
N PHE A 29 8.55 -43.13 -17.97
CA PHE A 29 9.71 -43.88 -17.46
C PHE A 29 10.50 -43.08 -16.41
N HIS A 30 11.00 -43.80 -15.41
CA HIS A 30 11.74 -43.35 -14.23
C HIS A 30 13.29 -43.33 -14.52
N PRO A 31 14.16 -42.97 -13.55
CA PRO A 31 15.36 -42.15 -13.73
C PRO A 31 16.62 -42.91 -14.14
N SER A 32 17.56 -42.23 -14.80
CA SER A 32 19.00 -42.54 -14.82
C SER A 32 19.79 -41.34 -15.38
N SER A 33 20.64 -40.72 -14.57
CA SER A 33 21.82 -39.93 -15.02
C SER A 33 22.92 -40.94 -15.42
N PRO A 34 23.89 -40.68 -16.35
CA PRO A 34 24.76 -39.50 -16.30
C PRO A 34 25.26 -38.90 -17.64
N SER A 35 25.70 -37.64 -17.53
CA SER A 35 26.74 -36.91 -18.28
C SER A 35 26.87 -37.09 -19.80
N LEU A 36 26.68 -35.99 -20.53
CA LEU A 36 27.59 -35.50 -21.58
C LEU A 36 27.31 -34.00 -21.81
N ASN A 37 28.39 -33.22 -21.86
CA ASN A 37 28.38 -31.76 -22.01
C ASN A 37 27.64 -31.34 -23.30
N SER A 38 26.62 -30.51 -23.15
CA SER A 38 26.18 -29.60 -24.21
C SER A 38 26.04 -28.20 -23.63
N THR A 39 27.14 -27.47 -23.71
CA THR A 39 27.14 -26.01 -23.69
C THR A 39 26.06 -25.49 -24.66
N GLN A 40 25.32 -24.49 -24.21
CA GLN A 40 24.49 -23.58 -25.01
C GLN A 40 23.16 -24.13 -25.58
N ARG A 41 22.07 -23.66 -24.97
CA ARG A 41 21.02 -22.91 -25.67
C ARG A 41 20.09 -22.24 -24.63
N HIS A 42 20.59 -21.18 -24.01
CA HIS A 42 19.66 -20.15 -23.51
C HIS A 42 18.95 -19.59 -24.74
N PRO A 43 17.60 -19.50 -24.77
CA PRO A 43 16.92 -18.78 -25.83
C PRO A 43 17.43 -17.34 -25.79
N GLN A 44 18.14 -16.94 -26.84
CA GLN A 44 18.57 -15.56 -27.00
C GLN A 44 17.29 -14.73 -27.15
N ILE A 45 16.97 -13.96 -26.11
CA ILE A 45 15.99 -12.89 -26.22
C ILE A 45 16.50 -11.98 -27.34
N LEU A 46 15.68 -11.81 -28.39
CA LEU A 46 16.00 -10.95 -29.53
C LEU A 46 16.56 -9.61 -29.02
N PRO A 47 17.68 -9.11 -29.55
CA PRO A 47 18.34 -7.90 -29.03
C PRO A 47 17.40 -6.68 -28.96
N ILE A 48 16.41 -6.62 -29.83
CA ILE A 48 15.35 -5.61 -29.85
C ILE A 48 14.49 -5.66 -28.57
N ALA A 49 14.12 -6.85 -28.10
CA ALA A 49 13.29 -7.02 -26.90
C ALA A 49 14.07 -6.72 -25.61
N LYS A 50 15.39 -6.92 -25.60
CA LYS A 50 16.26 -6.57 -24.47
C LYS A 50 16.46 -5.05 -24.37
N ALA A 51 16.67 -4.37 -25.50
CA ALA A 51 16.77 -2.91 -25.56
C ALA A 51 15.47 -2.20 -25.11
N ALA A 52 14.30 -2.74 -25.48
CA ALA A 52 13.01 -2.21 -25.06
C ALA A 52 12.73 -2.38 -23.55
N LEU A 53 13.24 -3.45 -22.93
CA LEU A 53 13.14 -3.65 -21.48
C LEU A 53 14.15 -2.78 -20.71
N GLU A 54 15.37 -2.60 -21.23
CA GLU A 54 16.40 -1.74 -20.64
C GLU A 54 16.05 -0.24 -20.73
N SER A 55 15.35 0.21 -21.78
CA SER A 55 14.91 1.61 -21.89
C SER A 55 13.85 2.02 -20.85
N SER A 56 13.17 1.03 -20.26
CA SER A 56 12.13 1.25 -19.25
C SER A 56 12.67 1.24 -17.81
N TYR A 57 13.89 0.73 -17.60
CA TYR A 57 14.50 0.60 -16.28
C TYR A 57 15.38 1.82 -15.97
N ARG A 58 14.76 2.90 -15.46
CA ARG A 58 15.54 3.99 -14.86
C ARG A 58 16.16 3.48 -13.56
N PRO A 59 17.50 3.40 -13.44
CA PRO A 59 18.11 3.07 -12.15
C PRO A 59 17.66 4.12 -11.12
N PRO A 60 17.44 3.73 -9.85
CA PRO A 60 17.15 4.71 -8.82
C PRO A 60 18.33 5.67 -8.76
N THR A 61 18.09 6.93 -9.11
CA THR A 61 19.07 8.00 -8.95
C THR A 61 19.45 8.03 -7.48
N MET A 62 20.70 7.70 -7.17
CA MET A 62 21.23 7.95 -5.84
C MET A 62 21.28 9.47 -5.70
N SER A 63 20.35 10.03 -4.92
CA SER A 63 20.41 11.43 -4.52
C SER A 63 21.67 11.59 -3.66
N LEU A 64 22.76 11.98 -4.31
CA LEU A 64 23.95 12.50 -3.65
C LEU A 64 23.46 13.73 -2.88
N VAL A 65 23.60 13.73 -1.56
CA VAL A 65 23.32 14.93 -0.76
C VAL A 65 24.34 15.96 -1.24
N SER A 66 23.88 16.88 -2.09
CA SER A 66 24.70 17.95 -2.64
C SER A 66 25.43 18.65 -1.49
N GLY A 67 26.73 18.88 -1.65
CA GLY A 67 27.64 19.37 -0.60
C GLY A 67 27.32 20.75 -0.02
N GLU A 68 26.23 21.38 -0.46
CA GLU A 68 25.70 22.60 0.14
C GLU A 68 24.88 22.24 1.39
N LYS A 69 25.59 22.06 2.51
CA LYS A 69 25.01 21.81 3.85
C LYS A 69 24.06 22.91 4.34
N SER A 70 23.88 24.00 3.59
CA SER A 70 23.14 25.20 4.00
C SER A 70 21.62 25.04 3.95
N ASN A 71 21.06 24.17 3.10
CA ASN A 71 19.60 24.09 2.89
C ASN A 71 18.94 22.79 3.37
N PHE A 72 19.65 21.94 4.13
CA PHE A 72 19.08 20.68 4.63
C PHE A 72 18.40 20.86 5.99
N GLN A 73 17.10 20.59 6.06
CA GLN A 73 16.36 20.59 7.32
C GLN A 73 16.32 19.19 7.94
N PHE A 74 16.95 19.02 9.11
CA PHE A 74 16.95 17.74 9.83
C PHE A 74 15.60 17.37 10.42
N ILE A 75 14.84 18.37 10.88
CA ILE A 75 13.54 18.18 11.50
C ILE A 75 12.55 19.11 10.81
N LEU A 76 11.50 18.51 10.25
CA LEU A 76 10.40 19.24 9.62
C LEU A 76 9.19 19.14 10.54
N ARG A 77 8.48 20.25 10.73
CA ARG A 77 7.25 20.26 11.51
C ARG A 77 6.06 20.38 10.59
N LEU A 78 5.23 19.33 10.52
CA LEU A 78 4.10 19.21 9.62
C LEU A 78 2.87 18.73 10.39
N LEU A 79 1.73 19.42 10.23
CA LEU A 79 0.45 19.03 10.84
C LEU A 79 0.56 18.68 12.34
N ASN A 80 1.24 19.52 13.13
CA ASN A 80 1.51 19.32 14.56
C ASN A 80 2.35 18.06 14.90
N THR A 81 3.08 17.50 13.94
CA THR A 81 3.98 16.37 14.15
C THR A 81 5.40 16.70 13.69
N ASN A 82 6.39 16.11 14.36
CA ASN A 82 7.80 16.23 13.97
C ASN A 82 8.15 15.07 13.02
N VAL A 83 8.66 15.41 11.85
CA VAL A 83 9.04 14.51 10.77
C VAL A 83 10.56 14.57 10.58
N ASP A 84 11.19 13.40 10.39
CA ASP A 84 12.65 13.28 10.20
C ASP A 84 13.04 13.57 8.75
N GLY A 85 13.89 14.58 8.54
CA GLY A 85 14.38 15.01 7.24
C GLY A 85 15.34 14.03 6.58
N LYS A 86 15.98 13.13 7.35
CA LYS A 86 16.92 12.14 6.81
C LYS A 86 16.22 11.06 5.99
N GLN A 87 14.94 10.80 6.23
CA GLN A 87 14.20 9.77 5.51
C GLN A 87 13.76 10.26 4.12
N LYS A 88 13.54 9.34 3.20
CA LYS A 88 12.88 9.67 1.92
C LYS A 88 11.49 10.24 2.19
N VAL A 89 11.07 11.20 1.38
CA VAL A 89 9.78 11.93 1.55
C VAL A 89 8.62 10.98 1.79
N MET A 90 8.52 9.91 0.97
CA MET A 90 7.43 8.94 1.07
C MET A 90 7.30 8.30 2.46
N TYR A 91 8.43 7.95 3.09
CA TYR A 91 8.44 7.32 4.41
C TYR A 91 8.31 8.35 5.52
N ALA A 92 8.94 9.51 5.36
CA ALA A 92 8.90 10.59 6.33
C ALA A 92 7.46 11.02 6.64
N LEU A 93 6.61 11.21 5.61
CA LEU A 93 5.20 11.59 5.78
C LEU A 93 4.36 10.55 6.53
N THR A 94 4.77 9.28 6.56
CA THR A 94 4.02 8.23 7.30
C THR A 94 4.07 8.41 8.81
N LYS A 95 4.95 9.28 9.31
CA LYS A 95 4.98 9.65 10.72
C LYS A 95 3.72 10.40 11.15
N ILE A 96 3.05 11.09 10.23
CA ILE A 96 1.78 11.77 10.47
C ILE A 96 0.68 10.72 10.63
N LYS A 97 -0.03 10.73 11.77
CA LYS A 97 -1.18 9.83 11.97
C LYS A 97 -2.24 10.09 10.90
N GLY A 98 -2.78 9.01 10.32
CA GLY A 98 -3.73 9.07 9.22
C GLY A 98 -3.09 9.07 7.83
N VAL A 99 -1.75 9.21 7.71
CA VAL A 99 -1.02 9.09 6.44
C VAL A 99 -0.28 7.76 6.38
N GLY A 100 -0.68 6.90 5.44
CA GLY A 100 -0.01 5.63 5.16
C GLY A 100 0.97 5.72 3.99
N ARG A 101 1.76 4.66 3.76
CA ARG A 101 2.72 4.56 2.62
C ARG A 101 2.07 4.85 1.27
N ARG A 102 0.89 4.25 1.02
CA ARG A 102 0.13 4.44 -0.23
C ARG A 102 -0.39 5.86 -0.38
N TYR A 103 -0.89 6.45 0.72
CA TYR A 103 -1.42 7.81 0.74
C TYR A 103 -0.31 8.82 0.47
N SER A 104 0.81 8.68 1.19
CA SER A 104 2.01 9.48 1.00
C SER A 104 2.51 9.46 -0.45
N ASN A 105 2.62 8.29 -1.07
CA ASN A 105 3.01 8.16 -2.48
C ASN A 105 2.05 8.90 -3.43
N LEU A 106 0.74 8.75 -3.22
CA LEU A 106 -0.27 9.46 -4.01
C LEU A 106 -0.14 10.98 -3.87
N VAL A 107 0.03 11.47 -2.64
CA VAL A 107 0.20 12.89 -2.35
C VAL A 107 1.46 13.44 -3.01
N CYS A 108 2.62 12.77 -2.86
CA CYS A 108 3.87 13.20 -3.52
C CYS A 108 3.70 13.29 -5.04
N LYS A 109 3.02 12.31 -5.65
CA LYS A 109 2.73 12.32 -7.09
C LYS A 109 1.79 13.44 -7.52
N LYS A 110 0.87 13.84 -6.66
CA LYS A 110 -0.07 14.95 -6.92
C LYS A 110 0.56 16.31 -6.66
N ALA A 111 1.55 16.37 -5.78
CA ALA A 111 2.34 17.56 -5.47
C ALA A 111 3.51 17.76 -6.44
N ASP A 112 3.70 16.85 -7.42
CA ASP A 112 4.84 16.82 -8.33
C ASP A 112 6.20 16.82 -7.59
N VAL A 113 6.27 16.10 -6.48
CA VAL A 113 7.48 15.91 -5.66
C VAL A 113 8.08 14.55 -5.97
N ASP A 114 9.38 14.53 -6.28
CA ASP A 114 10.10 13.28 -6.50
C ASP A 114 10.14 12.41 -5.23
N LEU A 115 9.85 11.12 -5.40
CA LEU A 115 9.76 10.15 -4.32
C LEU A 115 11.13 9.71 -3.82
N ASN A 116 12.19 9.90 -4.61
CA ASN A 116 13.55 9.53 -4.24
C ASN A 116 14.26 10.59 -3.40
N LYS A 117 13.84 11.85 -3.47
CA LYS A 117 14.32 12.96 -2.64
C LYS A 117 14.22 12.64 -1.15
N ARG A 118 15.09 13.26 -0.35
CA ARG A 118 14.99 13.26 1.11
C ARG A 118 14.00 14.32 1.57
N ALA A 119 13.34 14.08 2.69
CA ALA A 119 12.38 15.03 3.25
C ALA A 119 13.04 16.36 3.64
N GLY A 120 14.29 16.33 4.11
CA GLY A 120 15.03 17.53 4.50
C GLY A 120 15.49 18.40 3.35
N GLU A 121 15.36 17.93 2.11
CA GLU A 121 15.68 18.68 0.88
C GLU A 121 14.44 19.37 0.29
N LEU A 122 13.27 19.23 0.92
CA LEU A 122 12.03 19.83 0.44
C LEU A 122 12.05 21.35 0.61
N THR A 123 11.63 22.03 -0.44
CA THR A 123 11.36 23.48 -0.39
C THR A 123 10.10 23.76 0.41
N THR A 124 9.97 24.97 0.95
CA THR A 124 8.78 25.42 1.67
C THR A 124 7.52 25.35 0.81
N GLU A 125 7.62 25.68 -0.48
CA GLU A 125 6.53 25.60 -1.45
C GLU A 125 6.08 24.15 -1.71
N GLU A 126 7.03 23.20 -1.85
CA GLU A 126 6.70 21.77 -1.96
C GLU A 126 6.00 21.28 -0.68
N LEU A 127 6.41 21.73 0.50
CA LEU A 127 5.80 21.36 1.78
C LEU A 127 4.36 21.88 1.88
N GLU A 128 4.10 23.13 1.50
CA GLU A 128 2.76 23.72 1.52
C GLU A 128 1.81 23.01 0.55
N ARG A 129 2.29 22.67 -0.65
CA ARG A 129 1.53 21.85 -1.62
C ARG A 129 1.18 20.48 -1.05
N ILE A 130 2.13 19.82 -0.39
CA ILE A 130 1.88 18.54 0.28
C ILE A 130 0.79 18.69 1.36
N VAL A 131 0.89 19.72 2.21
CA VAL A 131 -0.06 19.95 3.30
C VAL A 131 -1.47 20.23 2.78
N THR A 132 -1.61 21.08 1.77
CA THR A 132 -2.92 21.41 1.16
C THR A 132 -3.58 20.19 0.52
N ILE A 133 -2.83 19.37 -0.20
CA ILE A 133 -3.33 18.11 -0.79
C ILE A 133 -3.74 17.11 0.29
N ILE A 134 -2.95 17.01 1.36
CA ILE A 134 -3.25 16.11 2.48
C ILE A 134 -4.56 16.49 3.17
N GLN A 135 -4.79 17.79 3.40
CA GLN A 135 -5.99 18.31 4.06
C GLN A 135 -7.24 18.22 3.18
N ASN A 136 -7.12 18.51 1.88
CA ASN A 136 -8.24 18.62 0.95
C ASN A 136 -8.15 17.62 -0.22
N PRO A 137 -8.13 16.30 0.01
CA PRO A 137 -7.83 15.31 -1.03
C PRO A 137 -8.85 15.25 -2.16
N THR A 138 -10.13 15.52 -1.86
CA THR A 138 -11.22 15.48 -2.86
C THR A 138 -11.04 16.53 -3.96
N GLN A 139 -10.46 17.69 -3.64
CA GLN A 139 -10.20 18.77 -4.61
C GLN A 139 -9.12 18.36 -5.64
N TYR A 140 -8.17 17.51 -5.25
CA TYR A 140 -7.07 17.05 -6.10
C TYR A 140 -7.37 15.75 -6.88
N LYS A 141 -8.66 15.48 -7.09
CA LYS A 141 -9.15 14.30 -7.83
C LYS A 141 -8.75 12.97 -7.17
N ILE A 142 -8.66 12.93 -5.84
CA ILE A 142 -8.49 11.68 -5.10
C ILE A 142 -9.88 11.08 -4.84
N PRO A 143 -10.14 9.82 -5.24
CA PRO A 143 -11.45 9.21 -5.05
C PRO A 143 -11.84 9.06 -3.58
N THR A 144 -13.14 9.16 -3.28
CA THR A 144 -13.69 9.06 -1.92
C THR A 144 -13.37 7.73 -1.24
N TRP A 145 -13.36 6.63 -2.01
CA TRP A 145 -13.00 5.29 -1.51
C TRP A 145 -11.57 5.18 -0.95
N PHE A 146 -10.69 6.14 -1.27
CA PHE A 146 -9.31 6.18 -0.78
C PHE A 146 -9.18 6.86 0.59
N LEU A 147 -10.21 7.60 1.03
CA LEU A 147 -10.19 8.37 2.26
C LEU A 147 -10.43 7.49 3.48
N ASN A 148 -9.85 7.87 4.62
CA ASN A 148 -9.89 7.07 5.85
C ASN A 148 -11.21 7.17 6.65
N ARG A 149 -12.01 8.23 6.45
CA ARG A 149 -13.34 8.37 7.05
C ARG A 149 -14.37 8.73 5.99
N GLN A 150 -15.07 7.70 5.54
CA GLN A 150 -16.18 7.84 4.59
C GLN A 150 -17.50 7.87 5.35
N ARG A 151 -18.42 8.72 4.89
CA ARG A 151 -19.78 8.91 5.40
C ARG A 151 -19.79 9.04 6.92
N ASP A 152 -19.22 10.13 7.43
CA ASP A 152 -19.25 10.38 8.87
C ASP A 152 -20.70 10.40 9.39
N ILE A 153 -20.93 9.86 10.58
CA ILE A 153 -22.28 9.68 11.14
C ILE A 153 -22.93 11.03 11.47
N ILE A 154 -22.12 12.05 11.76
CA ILE A 154 -22.59 13.39 12.12
C ILE A 154 -22.82 14.21 10.86
N ASP A 155 -21.78 14.40 10.05
CA ASP A 155 -21.82 15.34 8.92
C ASP A 155 -22.22 14.69 7.59
N GLY A 156 -22.23 13.36 7.49
CA GLY A 156 -22.48 12.61 6.24
C GLY A 156 -21.36 12.72 5.19
N LYS A 157 -20.35 13.57 5.42
CA LYS A 157 -19.26 13.86 4.47
C LYS A 157 -18.15 12.83 4.52
N ASP A 158 -17.46 12.68 3.39
CA ASP A 158 -16.21 11.93 3.29
C ASP A 158 -15.02 12.87 3.55
N SER A 159 -14.12 12.47 4.45
CA SER A 159 -12.96 13.28 4.82
C SER A 159 -11.73 12.43 5.10
N GLN A 160 -10.55 13.04 4.95
CA GLN A 160 -9.31 12.47 5.46
C GLN A 160 -8.99 13.09 6.81
N ILE A 161 -9.05 12.28 7.88
CA ILE A 161 -8.66 12.74 9.22
C ILE A 161 -7.17 12.55 9.44
N LEU A 162 -6.53 13.52 10.08
CA LEU A 162 -5.09 13.62 10.19
C LEU A 162 -4.62 13.98 11.61
N ALA A 163 -3.42 13.56 11.96
CA ALA A 163 -2.73 13.92 13.20
C ALA A 163 -3.63 13.79 14.44
N ASN A 164 -3.78 14.87 15.21
CA ASN A 164 -4.54 14.88 16.47
C ASN A 164 -6.05 14.67 16.26
N SER A 165 -6.59 15.14 15.13
CA SER A 165 -8.02 15.01 14.86
C SER A 165 -8.46 13.55 14.73
N LEU A 166 -7.55 12.65 14.33
CA LEU A 166 -7.83 11.21 14.21
C LEU A 166 -8.07 10.59 15.58
N ASP A 167 -7.23 10.92 16.56
CA ASP A 167 -7.36 10.41 17.92
C ASP A 167 -8.66 10.92 18.58
N ASN A 168 -9.03 12.18 18.32
CA ASN A 168 -10.27 12.77 18.84
C ASN A 168 -11.50 12.07 18.25
N LYS A 169 -11.57 11.90 16.93
CA LYS A 169 -12.67 11.19 16.27
C LYS A 169 -12.82 9.75 16.74
N LEU A 170 -11.71 9.04 16.97
CA LEU A 170 -11.74 7.69 17.54
C LEU A 170 -12.27 7.66 18.99
N ARG A 171 -11.94 8.68 19.80
CA ARG A 171 -12.49 8.81 21.16
C ARG A 171 -13.99 9.08 21.14
N GLU A 172 -14.44 10.03 20.32
CA GLU A 172 -15.86 10.35 20.11
C GLU A 172 -16.66 9.11 19.68
N ASP A 173 -16.14 8.33 18.72
CA ASP A 173 -16.77 7.11 18.25
C ASP A 173 -16.92 6.06 19.38
N LEU A 174 -15.88 5.88 20.21
CA LEU A 174 -15.90 4.95 21.32
C LEU A 174 -16.82 5.41 22.45
N GLU A 175 -16.82 6.69 22.79
CA GLU A 175 -17.69 7.27 23.81
C GLU A 175 -19.17 7.16 23.41
N ARG A 176 -19.48 7.43 22.14
CA ARG A 176 -20.82 7.22 21.60
C ARG A 176 -21.27 5.76 21.77
N LEU A 177 -20.40 4.79 21.44
CA LEU A 177 -20.72 3.37 21.61
C LEU A 177 -20.91 2.96 23.09
N LYS A 178 -20.15 3.57 24.01
CA LYS A 178 -20.29 3.36 25.45
C LYS A 178 -21.62 3.92 25.97
N LYS A 179 -22.00 5.14 25.55
CA LYS A 179 -23.28 5.79 25.92
C LYS A 179 -24.49 4.99 25.42
N ILE A 180 -24.43 4.48 24.18
CA ILE A 180 -25.48 3.60 23.61
C ILE A 180 -25.56 2.24 24.34
N ARG A 181 -24.52 1.85 25.08
CA ARG A 181 -24.35 0.50 25.68
C ARG A 181 -24.38 -0.63 24.65
N ALA A 182 -23.88 -0.37 23.44
CA ALA A 182 -23.71 -1.41 22.44
C ALA A 182 -22.67 -2.45 22.92
N HIS A 183 -22.86 -3.74 22.60
CA HIS A 183 -21.94 -4.82 23.01
C HIS A 183 -20.47 -4.51 22.64
N ARG A 184 -20.22 -3.94 21.45
CA ARG A 184 -18.90 -3.45 21.04
C ARG A 184 -18.35 -2.36 21.99
N GLY A 185 -19.17 -1.41 22.39
CA GLY A 185 -18.80 -0.33 23.31
C GLY A 185 -18.45 -0.86 24.70
N LEU A 186 -19.24 -1.80 25.23
CA LEU A 186 -18.96 -2.47 26.51
C LEU A 186 -17.65 -3.27 26.48
N ARG A 187 -17.36 -3.97 25.37
CA ARG A 187 -16.08 -4.67 25.18
C ARG A 187 -14.90 -3.70 25.19
N HIS A 188 -15.04 -2.53 24.57
CA HIS A 188 -14.02 -1.47 24.66
C HIS A 188 -13.89 -0.88 26.06
N TYR A 189 -14.99 -0.76 26.82
CA TYR A 189 -14.96 -0.32 28.21
C TYR A 189 -14.19 -1.31 29.11
N TRP A 190 -14.41 -2.61 28.94
CA TRP A 190 -13.69 -3.67 29.66
C TRP A 190 -12.29 -3.98 29.11
N GLY A 191 -11.84 -3.30 28.04
CA GLY A 191 -10.53 -3.55 27.42
C GLY A 191 -10.39 -4.93 26.74
N LEU A 192 -11.50 -5.55 26.34
CA LEU A 192 -11.53 -6.86 25.71
C LEU A 192 -11.48 -6.76 24.17
N ARG A 193 -11.09 -7.86 23.53
CA ARG A 193 -11.10 -8.00 22.06
C ARG A 193 -12.53 -7.93 21.51
N VAL A 194 -12.73 -7.10 20.49
CA VAL A 194 -14.07 -6.69 20.04
C VAL A 194 -14.66 -7.53 18.91
N ARG A 195 -13.81 -8.04 18.00
CA ARG A 195 -14.24 -8.70 16.75
C ARG A 195 -14.64 -10.18 16.91
N GLY A 196 -15.17 -10.57 18.08
CA GLY A 196 -15.61 -11.96 18.32
C GLY A 196 -14.48 -13.00 18.43
N GLN A 197 -13.23 -12.57 18.61
CA GLN A 197 -12.09 -13.47 18.78
C GLN A 197 -12.24 -14.35 20.03
N HIS A 198 -11.83 -15.62 19.95
CA HIS A 198 -11.83 -16.55 21.09
C HIS A 198 -10.83 -16.13 22.18
N SER A 199 -11.33 -15.72 23.34
CA SER A 199 -10.51 -15.27 24.49
C SER A 199 -10.07 -16.38 25.44
N LYS A 200 -10.49 -17.64 25.22
CA LYS A 200 -10.11 -18.77 26.09
C LYS A 200 -8.61 -19.04 26.04
N THR A 201 -8.04 -19.12 24.84
CA THR A 201 -6.62 -19.45 24.60
C THR A 201 -5.81 -18.24 24.15
N THR A 202 -6.41 -17.32 23.37
CA THR A 202 -5.67 -16.23 22.73
C THR A 202 -5.76 -14.92 23.52
N GLY A 203 -4.70 -14.09 23.44
CA GLY A 203 -4.68 -12.78 24.09
C GLY A 203 -4.34 -12.80 25.58
N ARG A 204 -3.86 -13.94 26.09
CA ARG A 204 -3.25 -14.03 27.43
C ARG A 204 -1.93 -13.28 27.43
N ARG A 205 -1.72 -12.45 28.46
CA ARG A 205 -0.46 -11.75 28.72
C ARG A 205 0.15 -12.34 29.98
N GLY A 206 1.44 -12.63 29.96
CA GLY A 206 2.16 -13.35 31.01
C GLY A 206 2.91 -14.57 30.46
N ARG A 207 3.97 -14.98 31.15
CA ARG A 207 4.71 -16.20 30.83
C ARG A 207 3.86 -17.40 31.28
N THR A 208 3.85 -18.49 30.52
CA THR A 208 3.24 -19.75 31.00
C THR A 208 3.96 -20.15 32.29
N VAL A 209 3.27 -20.05 33.42
CA VAL A 209 3.76 -20.64 34.67
C VAL A 209 3.65 -22.15 34.51
N GLY A 210 4.79 -22.81 34.30
CA GLY A 210 4.88 -24.26 34.47
C GLY A 210 4.68 -24.63 35.95
N VAL A 211 4.87 -25.91 36.28
CA VAL A 211 4.87 -26.38 37.67
C VAL A 211 6.02 -25.71 38.43
N SER A 212 5.72 -24.96 39.49
CA SER A 212 6.76 -24.45 40.40
C SER A 212 7.31 -25.62 41.21
N LYS A 213 8.59 -25.96 41.00
CA LYS A 213 9.31 -26.84 41.94
C LYS A 213 9.75 -26.00 43.14
N LYS A 214 9.52 -26.52 44.35
CA LYS A 214 10.01 -25.93 45.60
C LYS A 214 11.53 -25.76 45.49
N LYS A 215 12.03 -24.53 45.66
CA LYS A 215 13.47 -24.31 45.83
C LYS A 215 13.86 -24.95 47.17
N GLY A 216 14.70 -25.98 47.09
CA GLY A 216 15.43 -26.52 48.23
C GLY A 216 16.55 -25.59 48.64
#